data_AF-A0A7C2B826-F1
#
_entry.id   AF-A0A7C2B826-F1
#
_cell.length_a   1.000
_cell.length_b   1.000
_cell.length_c   1.000
_cell.angle_alpha   90.00
_cell.angle_beta   90.00
_cell.angle_gamma   90.00
#
_symmetry.space_group_name_H-M   'P 1'
#
loop_
_entity.id
_entity.type
_entity.pdbx_description
1 polymer ?
#
loop_
_entity_poly.entity_id
_entity_poly.type
_entity_poly.pdbx_seq_one_letter_code
_entity_poly.pdbx_strand_id
1 'polypeptide(L)'
;MVQWWRGKPFQPKEKVTEPRTPGAWIVTVRSAPLRYDELRRVVESTGEARVYFGEALAYLKGEAVALLRIEATGFGWLEALHRWWQQAQKRDGIAFDVRFYIRDREFVGSFQRDRVEELARRLQEQAPRVAPLSGR
;
A
#
# COMPACT_ATOMS: atom_id res chain seq x y z
N MET A 1 -12.80 -33.07 -32.11
CA MET A 1 -12.54 -33.35 -30.68
C MET A 1 -11.97 -32.08 -30.07
N VAL A 2 -12.75 -31.33 -29.29
CA VAL A 2 -12.36 -29.99 -28.80
C VAL A 2 -11.64 -30.16 -27.46
N GLN A 3 -10.34 -29.89 -27.42
CA GLN A 3 -9.56 -29.85 -26.18
C GLN A 3 -9.82 -28.51 -25.47
N TRP A 4 -10.61 -28.57 -24.40
CA TRP A 4 -10.81 -27.45 -23.50
C TRP A 4 -9.56 -27.31 -22.61
N TRP A 5 -8.90 -26.16 -22.71
CA TRP A 5 -7.76 -25.80 -21.88
C TRP A 5 -8.20 -25.79 -20.41
N ARG A 6 -7.67 -26.72 -19.60
CA ARG A 6 -7.77 -26.65 -18.14
C ARG A 6 -6.89 -25.50 -17.67
N GLY A 7 -7.46 -24.30 -17.60
CA GLY A 7 -6.87 -23.19 -16.84
C GLY A 7 -6.56 -23.70 -15.43
N LYS A 8 -5.36 -23.37 -14.92
CA LYS A 8 -4.97 -23.76 -13.55
C LYS A 8 -6.09 -23.30 -12.59
N PRO A 9 -6.59 -24.19 -11.71
CA PRO A 9 -7.62 -23.80 -10.74
C PRO A 9 -7.12 -22.61 -9.93
N PHE A 10 -8.01 -21.65 -9.69
CA PHE A 10 -7.74 -20.50 -8.83
C PHE A 10 -7.26 -21.02 -7.47
N GLN A 11 -5.98 -20.83 -7.18
CA GLN A 11 -5.46 -21.02 -5.84
C GLN A 11 -5.70 -19.71 -5.10
N PRO A 12 -6.58 -19.67 -4.07
CA PRO A 12 -6.68 -18.50 -3.23
C PRO A 12 -5.29 -18.29 -2.62
N LYS A 13 -4.61 -17.22 -3.04
CA LYS A 13 -3.39 -16.77 -2.38
C LYS A 13 -3.74 -16.65 -0.90
N GLU A 14 -2.92 -17.25 -0.05
CA GLU A 14 -3.05 -17.18 1.40
C GLU A 14 -3.40 -15.72 1.77
N LYS A 15 -4.59 -15.49 2.34
CA LYS A 15 -4.97 -14.17 2.83
C LYS A 15 -4.11 -13.91 4.06
N VAL A 16 -2.90 -13.40 3.84
CA VAL A 16 -1.97 -13.09 4.94
C VAL A 16 -2.47 -11.82 5.63
N THR A 17 -3.45 -11.95 6.50
CA THR A 17 -4.11 -10.81 7.17
C THR A 17 -3.24 -10.05 8.17
N GLU A 18 -2.02 -10.53 8.44
CA GLU A 18 -1.15 -10.00 9.49
C GLU A 18 0.27 -9.74 8.98
N PRO A 19 0.93 -8.69 9.49
CA PRO A 19 2.33 -8.45 9.21
C PRO A 19 3.19 -9.51 9.90
N ARG A 20 4.24 -9.98 9.22
CA ARG A 20 5.07 -11.12 9.64
C ARG A 20 6.53 -10.77 9.86
N THR A 21 6.97 -9.59 9.41
CA THR A 21 8.39 -9.25 9.40
C THR A 21 8.77 -8.47 10.67
N PRO A 22 9.57 -9.05 11.59
CA PRO A 22 9.99 -8.36 12.81
C PRO A 22 10.64 -7.01 12.53
N GLY A 23 10.24 -5.98 13.26
CA GLY A 23 10.79 -4.63 13.11
C GLY A 23 10.31 -3.86 11.88
N ALA A 24 9.52 -4.45 10.99
CA ALA A 24 8.95 -3.75 9.85
C ALA A 24 7.99 -2.63 10.29
N TRP A 25 8.01 -1.50 9.59
CA TRP A 25 7.05 -0.41 9.78
C TRP A 25 5.68 -0.78 9.21
N ILE A 26 4.62 -0.40 9.92
CA ILE A 26 3.24 -0.60 9.50
C ILE A 26 2.64 0.72 9.04
N VAL A 27 2.25 0.76 7.76
CA VAL A 27 1.71 1.95 7.10
C VAL A 27 0.39 1.59 6.41
N THR A 28 -0.58 2.47 6.50
CA THR A 28 -1.84 2.37 5.77
C THR A 28 -1.89 3.44 4.69
N VAL A 29 -2.12 3.02 3.44
CA VAL A 29 -2.31 3.91 2.29
C VAL A 29 -3.77 3.90 1.88
N ARG A 30 -4.29 5.10 1.57
CA ARG A 30 -5.62 5.28 0.99
C ARG A 30 -5.55 6.15 -0.24
N SER A 31 -6.26 5.77 -1.29
CA SER A 31 -6.31 6.53 -2.55
C SER A 31 -7.58 6.21 -3.35
N ALA A 32 -7.66 6.65 -4.60
CA ALA A 32 -8.82 6.43 -5.45
C ALA A 32 -9.08 4.92 -5.69
N PRO A 33 -10.33 4.43 -5.58
CA PRO A 33 -10.67 3.00 -5.66
C PRO A 33 -10.11 2.27 -6.89
N LEU A 34 -10.21 2.90 -8.06
CA LEU A 34 -9.81 2.32 -9.34
C LEU A 34 -8.28 2.12 -9.48
N ARG A 35 -7.50 2.52 -8.49
CA ARG A 35 -6.04 2.45 -8.49
C ARG A 35 -5.46 1.31 -7.68
N TYR A 36 -6.31 0.50 -7.03
CA TYR A 36 -5.85 -0.54 -6.09
C TYR A 36 -4.73 -1.43 -6.65
N ASP A 37 -4.91 -2.00 -7.84
CA ASP A 37 -3.91 -2.91 -8.43
C ASP A 37 -2.62 -2.19 -8.82
N GLU A 38 -2.72 -0.96 -9.35
CA GLU A 38 -1.55 -0.13 -9.68
C GLU A 38 -0.78 0.24 -8.41
N LEU A 39 -1.47 0.70 -7.36
CA LEU A 39 -0.88 1.04 -6.06
C LEU A 39 -0.17 -0.17 -5.45
N ARG A 40 -0.84 -1.32 -5.41
CA ARG A 40 -0.28 -2.55 -4.86
C ARG A 40 0.99 -2.94 -5.60
N ARG A 41 0.93 -2.96 -6.93
CA ARG A 41 2.07 -3.32 -7.77
C ARG A 41 3.27 -2.41 -7.53
N VAL A 42 3.05 -1.09 -7.39
CA VAL A 42 4.14 -0.14 -7.19
C VAL A 42 4.72 -0.23 -5.77
N VAL A 43 3.87 -0.37 -4.74
CA VAL A 43 4.32 -0.59 -3.36
C VAL A 43 5.22 -1.83 -3.25
N GLU A 44 4.82 -2.94 -3.88
CA GLU A 44 5.55 -4.21 -3.82
C GLU A 44 6.76 -4.27 -4.77
N SER A 45 6.99 -3.23 -5.60
CA SER A 45 7.98 -3.26 -6.70
C SER A 45 9.44 -3.25 -6.27
N THR A 46 9.75 -2.72 -5.08
CA THR A 46 11.13 -2.61 -4.59
C THR A 46 11.57 -3.81 -3.75
N GLY A 47 10.62 -4.68 -3.35
CA GLY A 47 10.88 -5.76 -2.39
C GLY A 47 11.02 -5.29 -0.93
N GLU A 48 11.05 -3.98 -0.67
CA GLU A 48 11.14 -3.41 0.68
C GLU A 48 9.79 -3.25 1.38
N ALA A 49 8.69 -3.50 0.67
CA ALA A 49 7.34 -3.39 1.21
C ALA A 49 6.43 -4.47 0.66
N ARG A 50 5.48 -4.90 1.49
CA ARG A 50 4.48 -5.92 1.16
C ARG A 50 3.10 -5.45 1.61
N VAL A 51 2.10 -5.61 0.73
CA VAL A 51 0.70 -5.37 1.09
C VAL A 51 0.13 -6.64 1.71
N TYR A 52 0.06 -6.67 3.04
CA TYR A 52 -0.49 -7.81 3.78
C TYR A 52 -2.02 -7.77 3.79
N PHE A 53 -2.63 -6.58 3.84
CA PHE A 53 -4.08 -6.44 3.70
C PHE A 53 -4.42 -5.38 2.66
N GLY A 54 -5.44 -5.63 1.85
CA GLY A 54 -5.88 -4.69 0.83
C GLY A 54 -7.36 -4.85 0.50
N GLU A 55 -8.02 -3.72 0.30
CA GLU A 55 -9.43 -3.63 -0.08
C GLU A 55 -9.56 -2.62 -1.23
N ALA A 56 -9.99 -3.09 -2.39
CA ALA A 56 -10.06 -2.26 -3.60
C ALA A 56 -11.13 -1.15 -3.49
N LEU A 57 -12.17 -1.39 -2.69
CA LEU A 57 -13.26 -0.46 -2.47
C LEU A 57 -13.72 -0.56 -1.00
N ALA A 58 -13.12 0.26 -0.15
CA ALA A 58 -13.54 0.47 1.23
C ALA A 58 -14.34 1.79 1.32
N TYR A 59 -15.38 1.81 2.15
CA TYR A 59 -16.15 3.03 2.43
C TYR A 59 -15.75 3.60 3.80
N LEU A 60 -15.06 4.73 3.80
CA LEU A 60 -14.51 5.35 5.02
C LEU A 60 -14.91 6.83 5.09
N LYS A 61 -15.60 7.21 6.18
CA LYS A 61 -16.00 8.60 6.45
C LYS A 61 -16.70 9.30 5.27
N GLY A 62 -17.56 8.59 4.55
CA GLY A 62 -18.29 9.15 3.40
C GLY A 62 -17.54 9.07 2.07
N GLU A 63 -16.35 8.47 2.04
CA GLU A 63 -15.51 8.38 0.86
C GLU A 63 -15.25 6.92 0.46
N ALA A 64 -15.41 6.62 -0.84
CA ALA A 64 -14.95 5.37 -1.42
C ALA A 64 -13.45 5.44 -1.71
N VAL A 65 -12.66 4.52 -1.13
CA VAL A 65 -11.20 4.50 -1.27
C VAL A 65 -10.67 3.09 -1.55
N ALA A 66 -9.57 3.02 -2.31
CA ALA A 66 -8.67 1.87 -2.26
C ALA A 66 -7.88 1.97 -0.94
N LEU A 67 -7.82 0.87 -0.19
CA LEU A 67 -7.09 0.79 1.08
C LEU A 67 -6.05 -0.32 1.02
N LEU A 68 -4.81 0.03 1.37
CA LEU A 68 -3.69 -0.91 1.47
C LEU A 68 -3.09 -0.79 2.87
N ARG A 69 -2.88 -1.91 3.56
CA ARG A 69 -2.02 -1.99 4.74
C ARG A 69 -0.72 -2.67 4.36
N ILE A 70 0.36 -2.01 4.69
CA ILE A 70 1.70 -2.25 4.19
C ILE A 70 2.58 -2.57 5.40
N GLU A 71 3.33 -3.65 5.31
CA GLU A 71 4.53 -3.83 6.14
C GLU A 71 5.74 -3.47 5.29
N ALA A 72 6.65 -2.68 5.85
CA ALA A 72 7.81 -2.15 5.13
C ALA A 72 9.09 -2.38 5.93
N THR A 73 10.13 -2.88 5.27
CA THR A 73 11.51 -2.98 5.80
C THR A 73 12.40 -1.85 5.28
N GLY A 74 11.87 -1.02 4.39
CA GLY A 74 12.50 0.17 3.83
C GLY A 74 11.44 1.10 3.22
N PHE A 75 11.86 2.28 2.77
CA PHE A 75 10.97 3.32 2.26
C PHE A 75 11.20 3.67 0.77
N GLY A 76 12.05 2.92 0.05
CA GLY A 76 12.30 3.16 -1.38
C GLY A 76 11.05 3.06 -2.26
N TRP A 77 10.02 2.33 -1.80
CA TRP A 77 8.72 2.25 -2.46
C TRP A 77 7.95 3.57 -2.45
N LEU A 78 8.20 4.49 -1.51
CA LEU A 78 7.54 5.81 -1.48
C LEU A 78 7.93 6.64 -2.71
N GLU A 79 9.20 6.64 -3.07
CA GLU A 79 9.71 7.31 -4.27
C GLU A 79 9.14 6.70 -5.54
N ALA A 80 9.09 5.37 -5.62
CA ALA A 80 8.47 4.67 -6.74
C ALA A 80 6.98 5.03 -6.87
N LEU A 81 6.26 5.05 -5.74
CA LEU A 81 4.84 5.40 -5.67
C LEU A 81 4.57 6.86 -6.01
N HIS A 82 5.43 7.77 -5.56
CA HIS A 82 5.34 9.19 -5.88
C HIS A 82 5.56 9.45 -7.37
N ARG A 83 6.60 8.84 -7.97
CA ARG A 83 6.83 8.92 -9.43
C ARG A 83 5.66 8.36 -10.23
N TRP A 84 5.13 7.21 -9.83
CA TRP A 84 3.93 6.64 -10.46
C TRP A 84 2.74 7.58 -10.33
N TRP A 85 2.48 8.14 -9.14
CA TRP A 85 1.36 9.05 -8.92
C TRP A 85 1.46 10.27 -9.83
N GLN A 86 2.64 10.90 -9.93
CA GLN A 86 2.85 12.02 -10.85
C GLN A 86 2.56 11.66 -12.32
N GLN A 87 2.91 10.44 -12.74
CA GLN A 87 2.61 9.96 -14.10
C GLN A 87 1.12 9.70 -14.28
N ALA A 88 0.46 9.07 -13.30
CA ALA A 88 -0.98 8.79 -13.33
C ALA A 88 -1.80 10.09 -13.39
N GLN A 89 -1.42 11.10 -12.60
CA GLN A 89 -2.04 12.44 -12.63
C GLN A 89 -2.00 13.05 -14.04
N LYS A 90 -0.87 12.91 -14.75
CA LYS A 90 -0.71 13.41 -16.13
C LYS A 90 -1.48 12.58 -17.15
N ARG A 91 -1.45 11.25 -17.01
CA ARG A 91 -2.07 10.31 -17.96
C ARG A 91 -3.59 10.40 -17.95
N ASP A 92 -4.18 10.51 -16.76
CA ASP A 92 -5.62 10.27 -16.59
C ASP A 92 -6.44 11.56 -16.56
N GLY A 93 -5.81 12.72 -16.40
CA GLY A 93 -6.47 14.03 -16.39
C GLY A 93 -7.43 14.24 -15.21
N ILE A 94 -7.56 13.26 -14.31
CA ILE A 94 -8.39 13.32 -13.11
C ILE A 94 -7.47 13.36 -11.89
N ALA A 95 -7.54 14.46 -11.15
CA ALA A 95 -6.75 14.63 -9.95
C ALA A 95 -7.19 13.66 -8.85
N PHE A 96 -6.22 12.98 -8.24
CA PHE A 96 -6.40 12.19 -7.03
C PHE A 96 -5.19 12.34 -6.10
N ASP A 97 -5.34 11.84 -4.87
CA ASP A 97 -4.30 11.89 -3.85
C ASP A 97 -3.95 10.49 -3.34
N VAL A 98 -2.74 10.34 -2.82
CA VAL A 98 -2.28 9.15 -2.08
C VAL A 98 -1.99 9.62 -0.66
N ARG A 99 -2.82 9.15 0.27
CA ARG A 99 -2.80 9.56 1.68
C ARG A 99 -2.24 8.44 2.56
N PHE A 100 -1.41 8.82 3.51
CA PHE A 100 -0.66 7.92 4.37
C PHE A 100 -1.14 8.06 5.81
N TYR A 101 -1.33 6.90 6.44
CA TYR A 101 -1.85 6.78 7.79
C TYR A 101 -1.02 5.77 8.58
N ILE A 102 -1.03 5.90 9.89
CA ILE A 102 -0.52 4.93 10.86
C ILE A 102 -1.63 4.55 11.83
N ARG A 103 -1.46 3.43 12.55
CA ARG A 103 -2.48 2.90 13.48
C ARG A 103 -3.89 2.91 12.86
N ASP A 104 -3.94 2.50 11.59
CA ASP A 104 -5.09 2.49 10.68
C ASP A 104 -5.75 3.83 10.31
N ARG A 105 -5.67 4.87 11.14
CA ARG A 105 -6.51 6.08 11.00
C ARG A 105 -5.82 7.40 11.29
N GLU A 106 -4.62 7.40 11.85
CA GLU A 106 -3.89 8.62 12.17
C GLU A 106 -3.19 9.13 10.91
N PHE A 107 -3.60 10.30 10.44
CA PHE A 107 -3.07 10.88 9.20
C PHE A 107 -1.63 11.36 9.41
N VAL A 108 -0.73 10.96 8.52
CA VAL A 108 0.69 11.36 8.56
C VAL A 108 1.01 12.38 7.46
N GLY A 109 0.47 12.19 6.26
CA GLY A 109 0.71 13.07 5.11
C GLY A 109 0.11 12.56 3.80
N SER A 110 0.32 13.29 2.72
CA SER A 110 -0.10 12.93 1.38
C SER A 110 0.75 13.54 0.27
N PHE A 111 0.74 12.92 -0.91
CA PHE A 111 1.54 13.41 -2.04
C PHE A 111 1.07 14.78 -2.58
N GLN A 112 -0.20 15.14 -2.40
CA GLN A 112 -0.65 16.49 -2.75
C GLN A 112 -0.07 17.59 -1.85
N ARG A 113 0.30 17.26 -0.61
CA ARG A 113 0.65 18.26 0.41
C ARG A 113 2.12 18.27 0.77
N ASP A 114 2.77 17.12 0.64
CA ASP A 114 4.06 16.87 1.28
C ASP A 114 5.14 16.52 0.26
N ARG A 115 6.37 16.95 0.54
CA ARG A 115 7.56 16.41 -0.13
C ARG A 115 7.76 14.96 0.30
N VAL A 116 8.13 14.11 -0.66
CA VAL A 116 8.25 12.66 -0.45
C VAL A 116 9.30 12.32 0.62
N GLU A 117 10.39 13.08 0.70
CA GLU A 117 11.46 12.90 1.67
C GLU A 117 10.97 13.22 3.09
N GLU A 118 10.20 14.28 3.24
CA GLU A 118 9.61 14.69 4.52
C GLU A 118 8.53 13.72 5.00
N LEU A 119 7.75 13.19 4.06
CA LEU A 119 6.78 12.15 4.34
C LEU A 119 7.47 10.85 4.79
N ALA A 120 8.54 10.44 4.10
CA ALA A 120 9.33 9.27 4.46
C ALA A 120 9.90 9.40 5.88
N ARG A 121 10.48 10.56 6.21
CA ARG A 121 10.97 10.86 7.56
C ARG A 121 9.89 10.70 8.63
N ARG A 122 8.73 11.34 8.44
CA ARG A 122 7.61 11.23 9.40
C ARG A 122 7.13 9.80 9.57
N LEU A 123 7.02 9.03 8.48
CA LEU A 123 6.63 7.62 8.54
C LEU A 123 7.67 6.79 9.29
N GLN A 124 8.96 7.00 9.03
CA GLN A 124 10.03 6.29 9.70
C GLN A 124 10.05 6.53 11.22
N GLU A 125 9.77 7.77 11.64
CA GLU A 125 9.73 8.20 13.04
C GLU A 125 8.48 7.73 13.78
N GLN A 126 7.31 7.79 13.13
CA GLN A 126 6.01 7.67 13.81
C GLN A 126 5.33 6.31 13.60
N ALA A 127 5.64 5.59 12.51
CA ALA A 127 4.94 4.37 12.18
C ALA A 127 5.23 3.26 13.19
N PRO A 128 4.20 2.54 13.67
CA PRO A 128 4.39 1.41 14.56
C PRO A 128 5.21 0.33 13.87
N ARG A 129 6.02 -0.38 14.65
CA ARG A 129 6.81 -1.51 14.17
C ARG A 129 6.19 -2.83 14.59
N VAL A 130 6.32 -3.85 13.75
CA VAL A 130 6.02 -5.23 14.11
C VAL A 130 6.90 -5.63 15.29
N ALA A 131 6.28 -6.13 16.36
CA ALA A 131 7.02 -6.60 17.52
C ALA A 131 8.03 -7.68 17.09
N PRO A 132 9.23 -7.70 17.70
CA PRO A 132 10.12 -8.83 17.50
C PRO A 132 9.40 -10.12 17.90
N LEU A 133 9.65 -11.21 17.17
CA LEU A 133 9.21 -12.53 17.59
C LEU A 133 9.89 -12.83 18.93
N SER A 134 9.21 -12.56 20.03
CA SER A 134 9.66 -12.99 21.35
C SER A 134 9.75 -14.51 21.31
N GLY A 135 10.98 -15.04 21.32
CA GLY A 135 11.23 -16.47 21.33
C GLY A 135 10.43 -17.14 22.45
N ARG A 136 9.66 -18.17 22.09
CA ARG A 136 9.29 -19.22 23.04
C ARG A 136 10.33 -20.31 22.97
#